data_AF-A0A8T4F7I1-F1
#
_entry.id   AF-A0A8T4F7I1-F1
#
_cell.length_a   1.000
_cell.length_b   1.000
_cell.length_c   1.000
_cell.angle_alpha   90.00
_cell.angle_beta   90.00
_cell.angle_gamma   90.00
#
_symmetry.space_group_name_H-M   'P 1'
#
loop_
_entity.id
_entity.type
_entity.pdbx_description
1 polymer ?
#
loop_
_entity_poly.entity_id
_entity_poly.type
_entity_poly.pdbx_seq_one_letter_code
_entity_poly.pdbx_strand_id
1 'polypeptide(L)'
;MSSDLQGFLDVARKDLGYREKSSGYTKFGDWYFANIDKQDTYFKKAPWCDMFITWAATEAGVQEYVGQFASTVQHARWFERQGAWSQTPEPGALVFYDWGGSKSIGAIDHVGIVEKVVGDKIVTIEGNVDRIWLRRKERDQHKVVGYGLPRKVREFKLSSLLAAKSAGVGAGSLAAPQLTDLDAGALEFAEGFGAAALVIALCTVLTIRYRRRRAAAAVAATRALSEPPHESRHRRPRVPVDR
;
A
#
# COMPACT_ATOMS: atom_id res chain seq x y z
N MET A 1 -9.58 22.41 9.10
CA MET A 1 -9.39 20.98 8.76
C MET A 1 -10.53 20.55 7.84
N SER A 2 -10.31 19.70 6.83
CA SER A 2 -11.40 19.19 6.00
C SER A 2 -12.37 18.32 6.81
N SER A 3 -13.63 18.20 6.37
CA SER A 3 -14.64 17.33 6.98
C SER A 3 -14.12 15.89 7.13
N ASP A 4 -13.38 15.40 6.15
CA ASP A 4 -12.89 14.01 6.10
C ASP A 4 -11.88 13.74 7.22
N LEU A 5 -10.95 14.66 7.47
CA LEU A 5 -9.97 14.53 8.56
C LEU A 5 -10.59 14.78 9.93
N GLN A 6 -11.69 15.53 9.99
CA GLN A 6 -12.52 15.60 11.21
C GLN A 6 -13.18 14.26 11.49
N GLY A 7 -13.76 13.62 10.47
CA GLY A 7 -14.29 12.27 10.57
C GLY A 7 -13.24 11.26 11.05
N PHE A 8 -11.99 11.38 10.57
CA PHE A 8 -10.89 10.54 11.04
C PHE A 8 -10.59 10.70 12.53
N LEU A 9 -10.48 11.94 13.02
CA LEU A 9 -10.32 12.19 14.46
C LEU A 9 -11.54 11.72 15.26
N ASP A 10 -12.74 11.90 14.74
CA ASP A 10 -13.97 11.49 15.41
C ASP A 10 -14.06 9.97 15.55
N VAL A 11 -13.66 9.21 14.52
CA VAL A 11 -13.52 7.75 14.60
C VAL A 11 -12.47 7.36 15.63
N ALA A 12 -11.28 7.96 15.58
CA ALA A 12 -10.20 7.66 16.52
C ALA A 12 -10.59 7.90 17.99
N ARG A 13 -11.41 8.92 18.27
CA ARG A 13 -11.89 9.26 19.62
C ARG A 13 -12.84 8.23 20.22
N LYS A 14 -13.60 7.48 19.39
CA LYS A 14 -14.63 6.55 19.87
C LYS A 14 -14.09 5.43 20.74
N ASP A 15 -12.84 5.04 20.53
CA ASP A 15 -12.19 3.94 21.25
C ASP A 15 -11.19 4.40 22.31
N LEU A 16 -11.18 5.68 22.67
CA LEU A 16 -10.36 6.15 23.78
C LEU A 16 -10.72 5.41 25.07
N GLY A 17 -9.68 4.89 25.73
CA GLY A 17 -9.82 4.00 26.90
C GLY A 17 -9.81 2.52 26.55
N TYR A 18 -9.75 2.13 25.27
CA TYR A 18 -9.59 0.74 24.87
C TYR A 18 -8.30 0.15 25.47
N ARG A 19 -8.42 -1.07 26.01
CA ARG A 19 -7.32 -1.82 26.61
C ARG A 19 -7.11 -3.15 25.90
N GLU A 20 -5.87 -3.43 25.54
CA GLU A 20 -5.43 -4.75 25.11
C GLU A 20 -5.76 -5.81 26.17
N LYS A 21 -6.19 -7.00 25.71
CA LYS A 21 -6.46 -8.13 26.61
C LYS A 21 -5.15 -8.77 27.05
N SER A 22 -5.16 -9.48 28.18
CA SER A 22 -3.98 -10.21 28.69
C SER A 22 -3.38 -11.22 27.70
N SER A 23 -4.14 -11.65 26.70
CA SER A 23 -3.68 -12.55 25.63
C SER A 23 -2.90 -11.87 24.51
N GLY A 24 -2.68 -10.55 24.57
CA GLY A 24 -2.16 -9.72 23.49
C GLY A 24 -3.21 -9.30 22.46
N TYR A 25 -4.47 -9.73 22.63
CA TYR A 25 -5.51 -9.48 21.66
C TYR A 25 -5.95 -8.00 21.65
N THR A 26 -6.05 -7.46 20.44
CA THR A 26 -6.82 -6.25 20.16
C THR A 26 -7.78 -6.45 19.01
N LYS A 27 -8.93 -5.74 19.03
CA LYS A 27 -9.83 -5.70 17.87
C LYS A 27 -9.14 -5.11 16.63
N PHE A 28 -8.17 -4.21 16.82
CA PHE A 28 -7.43 -3.57 15.74
C PHE A 28 -6.47 -4.53 15.05
N GLY A 29 -5.71 -5.31 15.81
CA GLY A 29 -4.82 -6.34 15.27
C GLY A 29 -5.58 -7.49 14.59
N ASP A 30 -6.69 -7.93 15.21
CA ASP A 30 -7.58 -8.93 14.62
C ASP A 30 -8.23 -8.45 13.32
N TRP A 31 -8.70 -7.20 13.29
CA TRP A 31 -9.21 -6.55 12.09
C TRP A 31 -8.14 -6.40 11.01
N TYR A 32 -6.91 -5.99 11.38
CA TYR A 32 -5.82 -5.82 10.43
C TYR A 32 -5.46 -7.15 9.76
N PHE A 33 -5.35 -8.23 10.54
CA PHE A 33 -5.19 -9.58 10.01
C PHE A 33 -6.33 -9.94 9.05
N ALA A 34 -7.59 -9.70 9.44
CA ALA A 34 -8.74 -10.09 8.65
C ALA A 34 -8.92 -9.28 7.35
N ASN A 35 -8.41 -8.05 7.27
CA ASN A 35 -8.72 -7.12 6.18
C ASN A 35 -7.50 -6.71 5.34
N ILE A 36 -6.30 -6.71 5.92
CA ILE A 36 -5.09 -6.16 5.28
C ILE A 36 -4.08 -7.28 4.97
N ASP A 37 -3.65 -8.01 6.00
CA ASP A 37 -2.66 -9.08 5.85
C ASP A 37 -3.13 -10.39 6.51
N LYS A 38 -3.81 -11.21 5.71
CA LYS A 38 -4.42 -12.48 6.12
C LYS A 38 -3.42 -13.63 6.26
N GLN A 39 -2.16 -13.41 5.92
CA GLN A 39 -1.17 -14.48 5.84
C GLN A 39 -0.48 -14.73 7.18
N ASP A 40 -0.35 -13.68 8.01
CA ASP A 40 0.39 -13.75 9.25
C ASP A 40 -0.48 -13.46 10.48
N THR A 41 -0.79 -14.52 11.23
CA THR A 41 -1.52 -14.42 12.50
C THR A 41 -0.78 -13.60 13.57
N TYR A 42 0.51 -13.30 13.37
CA TYR A 42 1.30 -12.37 14.18
C TYR A 42 0.56 -11.05 14.43
N PHE A 43 -0.07 -10.48 13.39
CA PHE A 43 -0.75 -9.18 13.50
C PHE A 43 -1.90 -9.17 14.51
N LYS A 44 -2.48 -10.33 14.85
CA LYS A 44 -3.53 -10.43 15.87
C LYS A 44 -3.06 -10.04 17.28
N LYS A 45 -1.75 -10.10 17.52
CA LYS A 45 -1.11 -9.85 18.83
C LYS A 45 0.14 -8.95 18.75
N ALA A 46 0.42 -8.38 17.58
CA ALA A 46 1.56 -7.50 17.38
C ALA A 46 1.34 -6.11 18.02
N PRO A 47 2.42 -5.33 18.25
CA PRO A 47 2.30 -3.92 18.57
C PRO A 47 1.37 -3.18 17.59
N TRP A 48 0.34 -2.53 18.11
CA TRP A 48 -0.85 -2.17 17.32
C TRP A 48 -1.07 -0.66 17.12
N CYS A 49 -0.07 0.17 17.40
CA CYS A 49 -0.18 1.62 17.22
C CYS A 49 -0.59 2.00 15.78
N ASP A 50 0.06 1.41 14.78
CA ASP A 50 -0.20 1.66 13.37
C ASP A 50 -1.44 0.91 12.84
N MET A 51 -1.70 -0.29 13.37
CA MET A 51 -2.90 -1.07 13.03
C MET A 51 -4.18 -0.34 13.49
N PHE A 52 -4.14 0.32 14.65
CA PHE A 52 -5.22 1.21 15.10
C PHE A 52 -5.45 2.37 14.12
N ILE A 53 -4.38 3.04 13.68
CA ILE A 53 -4.49 4.15 12.71
C ILE A 53 -5.09 3.65 11.39
N THR A 54 -4.64 2.48 10.91
CA THR A 54 -5.16 1.85 9.70
C THR A 54 -6.65 1.53 9.80
N TRP A 55 -7.07 0.96 10.93
CA TRP A 55 -8.49 0.71 11.21
C TRP A 55 -9.28 2.02 11.23
N ALA A 56 -8.84 3.01 12.00
CA ALA A 56 -9.54 4.30 12.11
C ALA A 56 -9.63 5.04 10.78
N ALA A 57 -8.57 4.98 9.97
CA ALA A 57 -8.57 5.58 8.63
C ALA A 57 -9.54 4.89 7.68
N THR A 58 -9.66 3.56 7.78
CA THR A 58 -10.57 2.77 6.94
C THR A 58 -12.02 2.99 7.34
N GLU A 59 -12.32 3.01 8.64
CA GLU A 59 -13.65 3.33 9.17
C GLU A 59 -14.09 4.76 8.83
N ALA A 60 -13.15 5.70 8.72
CA ALA A 60 -13.40 7.07 8.27
C ALA A 60 -13.40 7.24 6.74
N GLY A 61 -13.06 6.21 5.97
CA GLY A 61 -12.99 6.27 4.50
C GLY A 61 -11.84 7.14 3.96
N VAL A 62 -10.77 7.33 4.73
CA VAL A 62 -9.61 8.18 4.38
C VAL A 62 -8.30 7.39 4.21
N GLN A 63 -8.36 6.06 4.17
CA GLN A 63 -7.18 5.18 4.03
C GLN A 63 -6.32 5.50 2.81
N GLU A 64 -6.91 6.04 1.74
CA GLU A 64 -6.19 6.47 0.54
C GLU A 64 -5.20 7.61 0.76
N TYR A 65 -5.38 8.39 1.84
CA TYR A 65 -4.54 9.54 2.19
C TYR A 65 -3.77 9.33 3.49
N VAL A 66 -4.25 8.45 4.36
CA VAL A 66 -3.58 8.07 5.60
C VAL A 66 -2.59 6.92 5.38
N GLY A 67 -2.94 5.92 4.57
CA GLY A 67 -2.15 4.70 4.40
C GLY A 67 -2.69 3.52 5.23
N GLN A 68 -2.18 2.32 4.94
CA GLN A 68 -2.52 1.07 5.63
C GLN A 68 -1.24 0.34 5.99
N PHE A 69 -0.84 0.41 7.27
CA PHE A 69 0.46 -0.06 7.73
C PHE A 69 0.36 -0.71 9.11
N ALA A 70 1.26 -1.65 9.37
CA ALA A 70 1.61 -2.12 10.71
C ALA A 70 3.02 -1.66 11.14
N SER A 71 3.85 -1.22 10.18
CA SER A 71 5.23 -0.79 10.41
C SER A 71 5.36 0.73 10.38
N THR A 72 5.76 1.30 11.51
CA THR A 72 5.97 2.75 11.73
C THR A 72 6.99 3.33 10.76
N VAL A 73 8.12 2.65 10.58
CA VAL A 73 9.19 3.07 9.65
C VAL A 73 8.67 3.08 8.21
N GLN A 74 7.97 2.03 7.77
CA GLN A 74 7.45 1.96 6.41
C GLN A 74 6.39 3.05 6.17
N HIS A 75 5.57 3.33 7.17
CA HIS A 75 4.54 4.35 7.11
C HIS A 75 5.14 5.77 7.00
N ALA A 76 6.16 6.09 7.80
CA ALA A 76 6.88 7.35 7.68
C ALA A 76 7.55 7.52 6.31
N ARG A 77 8.24 6.47 5.83
CA ARG A 77 8.84 6.47 4.48
C ARG A 77 7.80 6.60 3.37
N TRP A 78 6.58 6.11 3.59
CA TRP A 78 5.48 6.31 2.64
C TRP A 78 5.11 7.78 2.55
N PHE A 79 4.93 8.49 3.67
CA PHE A 79 4.68 9.93 3.65
C PHE A 79 5.81 10.73 3.00
N GLU A 80 7.08 10.36 3.19
CA GLU A 80 8.19 10.95 2.45
C GLU A 80 8.03 10.80 0.94
N ARG A 81 7.73 9.58 0.47
CA ARG A 81 7.50 9.31 -0.96
C ARG A 81 6.30 10.05 -1.53
N GLN A 82 5.27 10.30 -0.72
CA GLN A 82 4.12 11.11 -1.13
C GLN A 82 4.40 12.62 -1.13
N GLY A 83 5.60 13.07 -0.74
CA GLY A 83 5.89 14.50 -0.56
C GLY A 83 5.10 15.14 0.59
N ALA A 84 4.64 14.32 1.54
CA ALA A 84 3.73 14.70 2.61
C ALA A 84 4.36 14.51 4.01
N TRP A 85 5.69 14.42 4.08
CA TRP A 85 6.44 14.49 5.33
C TRP A 85 6.68 15.94 5.76
N SER A 86 6.65 16.21 7.07
CA SER A 86 6.73 17.54 7.66
C SER A 86 7.46 17.52 9.00
N GLN A 87 7.99 18.68 9.41
CA GLN A 87 8.53 18.93 10.76
C GLN A 87 7.55 19.74 11.62
N THR A 88 6.43 20.18 11.05
CA THR A 88 5.41 20.98 11.73
C THR A 88 4.16 20.14 12.01
N PRO A 89 3.67 20.09 13.26
CA PRO A 89 2.42 19.41 13.59
C PRO A 89 1.20 20.17 13.08
N GLU A 90 0.17 19.44 12.68
CA GLU A 90 -1.18 19.95 12.46
C GLU A 90 -2.22 18.94 12.94
N PRO A 91 -3.41 19.37 13.38
CA PRO A 91 -4.51 18.44 13.68
C PRO A 91 -4.79 17.49 12.50
N GLY A 92 -4.89 16.19 12.78
CA GLY A 92 -5.06 15.13 11.78
C GLY A 92 -3.75 14.60 11.18
N ALA A 93 -2.59 15.19 11.49
CA ALA A 93 -1.30 14.63 11.13
C ALA A 93 -0.99 13.36 11.92
N LEU A 94 -0.15 12.49 11.36
CA LEU A 94 0.43 11.38 12.10
C LEU A 94 1.78 11.84 12.65
N VAL A 95 1.99 11.69 13.96
CA VAL A 95 3.26 11.98 14.60
C VAL A 95 4.05 10.70 14.78
N PHE A 96 5.33 10.73 14.40
CA PHE A 96 6.24 9.60 14.52
C PHE A 96 7.33 9.88 15.54
N TYR A 97 7.59 8.92 16.42
CA TYR A 97 8.54 9.07 17.51
C TYR A 97 9.68 8.07 17.46
N ASP A 98 10.85 8.52 17.89
CA ASP A 98 12.03 7.70 18.17
C ASP A 98 12.40 7.95 19.63
N TRP A 99 12.21 6.93 20.47
CA TRP A 99 12.48 7.02 21.91
C TRP A 99 13.96 7.07 22.20
N GLY A 100 14.79 6.45 21.37
CA GLY A 100 16.25 6.60 21.39
C GLY A 100 16.69 8.04 21.11
N GLY A 101 15.90 8.79 20.35
CA GLY A 101 16.11 10.21 20.08
C GLY A 101 17.20 10.50 19.03
N SER A 102 17.53 9.52 18.19
CA SER A 102 18.37 9.73 17.01
C SER A 102 17.71 10.64 15.97
N LYS A 103 16.37 10.75 16.03
CA LYS A 103 15.53 11.49 15.08
C LYS A 103 15.64 10.97 13.64
N SER A 104 15.97 9.69 13.49
CA SER A 104 16.02 9.02 12.20
C SER A 104 14.72 8.27 11.93
N ILE A 105 14.23 8.33 10.69
CA ILE A 105 13.06 7.54 10.28
C ILE A 105 13.31 6.03 10.44
N GLY A 106 14.56 5.58 10.28
CA GLY A 106 14.91 4.16 10.48
C GLY A 106 14.82 3.68 11.93
N ALA A 107 14.71 4.61 12.88
CA ALA A 107 14.66 4.33 14.32
C ALA A 107 13.29 4.70 14.93
N ILE A 108 12.24 4.86 14.13
CA ILE A 108 10.91 5.17 14.64
C ILE A 108 10.33 3.96 15.38
N ASP A 109 9.99 4.17 16.65
CA ASP A 109 9.41 3.19 17.55
C ASP A 109 7.87 3.25 17.59
N HIS A 110 7.29 4.42 17.34
CA HIS A 110 5.88 4.65 17.63
C HIS A 110 5.25 5.71 16.72
N VAL A 111 3.92 5.60 16.55
CA VAL A 111 3.11 6.56 15.82
C VAL A 111 1.84 6.91 16.59
N GLY A 112 1.36 8.13 16.44
CA GLY A 112 0.09 8.62 16.97
C GLY A 112 -0.62 9.56 16.00
N ILE A 113 -1.85 9.93 16.33
CA ILE A 113 -2.61 10.94 15.58
C ILE A 113 -2.59 12.24 16.38
N VAL A 114 -2.16 13.35 15.76
CA VAL A 114 -2.22 14.68 16.36
C VAL A 114 -3.69 15.12 16.42
N GLU A 115 -4.23 15.25 17.64
CA GLU A 115 -5.59 15.74 17.86
C GLU A 115 -5.63 17.27 17.85
N LYS A 116 -4.66 17.91 18.53
CA LYS A 116 -4.51 19.37 18.56
C LYS A 116 -3.07 19.77 18.91
N VAL A 117 -2.71 20.99 18.56
CA VAL A 117 -1.44 21.63 18.92
C VAL A 117 -1.72 22.68 19.99
N VAL A 118 -0.94 22.69 21.07
CA VAL A 118 -1.12 23.60 22.21
C VAL A 118 0.26 24.20 22.55
N GLY A 119 0.52 25.40 22.05
CA GLY A 119 1.85 26.01 22.17
C GLY A 119 2.92 25.17 21.47
N ASP A 120 3.95 24.77 22.21
CA ASP A 120 5.05 23.91 21.78
C ASP A 120 4.77 22.41 21.99
N LYS A 121 3.61 22.05 22.54
CA LYS A 121 3.19 20.67 22.78
C LYS A 121 2.14 20.22 21.78
N ILE A 122 1.99 18.91 21.69
CA ILE A 122 0.91 18.26 20.94
C ILE A 122 0.06 17.42 21.88
N VAL A 123 -1.24 17.38 21.63
CA VAL A 123 -2.15 16.39 22.21
C VAL A 123 -2.48 15.38 21.13
N THR A 124 -2.30 14.11 21.45
CA THR A 124 -2.37 12.99 20.51
C THR A 124 -3.35 11.92 20.95
N ILE A 125 -3.84 11.14 20.00
CA ILE A 125 -4.57 9.88 20.22
C ILE A 125 -3.66 8.76 19.75
N GLU A 126 -3.28 7.87 20.66
CA GLU A 126 -2.25 6.87 20.43
C GLU A 126 -2.73 5.50 20.90
N GLY A 127 -2.67 4.50 20.03
CA GLY A 127 -2.86 3.09 20.37
C GLY A 127 -1.55 2.47 20.87
N ASN A 128 -1.63 1.39 21.64
CA ASN A 128 -0.46 0.71 22.20
C ASN A 128 0.44 1.58 23.11
N VAL A 129 -0.12 2.60 23.76
CA VAL A 129 0.60 3.38 24.79
C VAL A 129 0.74 2.55 26.05
N ASP A 130 1.89 2.64 26.71
CA ASP A 130 2.29 1.77 27.84
C ASP A 130 2.09 0.28 27.51
N ARG A 131 2.24 -0.07 26.22
CA ARG A 131 2.07 -1.40 25.64
C ARG A 131 0.66 -1.98 25.64
N ILE A 132 -0.36 -1.28 26.18
CA ILE A 132 -1.70 -1.89 26.32
C ILE A 132 -2.88 -0.92 26.08
N TRP A 133 -2.67 0.39 25.98
CA TRP A 133 -3.76 1.37 25.99
C TRP A 133 -3.92 2.13 24.68
N LEU A 134 -5.17 2.43 24.31
CA LEU A 134 -5.52 3.51 23.41
C LEU A 134 -5.95 4.71 24.25
N ARG A 135 -5.19 5.80 24.22
CA ARG A 135 -5.48 6.96 25.08
C ARG A 135 -4.96 8.27 24.50
N ARG A 136 -5.43 9.36 25.11
CA ARG A 136 -4.85 10.68 24.87
C ARG A 136 -3.51 10.82 25.56
N LYS A 137 -2.56 11.48 24.89
CA LYS A 137 -1.29 11.91 25.49
C LYS A 137 -1.03 13.36 25.15
N GLU A 138 -0.58 14.11 26.15
CA GLU A 138 0.14 15.34 25.91
C GLU A 138 1.63 14.99 25.77
N ARG A 139 2.27 15.51 24.73
CA ARG A 139 3.62 15.13 24.35
C ARG A 139 4.45 16.37 24.05
N ASP A 140 5.66 16.38 24.61
CA ASP A 140 6.74 17.23 24.13
C ASP A 140 7.25 16.72 22.78
N GLN A 141 7.75 17.63 21.95
CA GLN A 141 8.16 17.29 20.59
C GLN A 141 9.64 16.85 20.47
N HIS A 142 10.40 16.80 21.58
CA HIS A 142 11.84 16.54 21.53
C HIS A 142 12.22 15.13 21.01
N LYS A 143 11.32 14.14 21.13
CA LYS A 143 11.45 12.78 20.57
C LYS A 143 10.72 12.56 19.24
N VAL A 144 10.14 13.62 18.68
CA VAL A 144 9.47 13.54 17.38
C VAL A 144 10.51 13.49 16.28
N VAL A 145 10.34 12.52 15.37
CA VAL A 145 11.11 12.39 14.13
C VAL A 145 10.51 13.26 13.04
N GLY A 146 9.19 13.30 12.98
CA GLY A 146 8.43 14.16 12.07
C GLY A 146 6.96 13.78 12.01
N TYR A 147 6.29 14.36 11.02
CA TYR A 147 4.85 14.27 10.85
C TYR A 147 4.50 13.84 9.42
N GLY A 148 3.61 12.86 9.31
CA GLY A 148 2.92 12.53 8.06
C GLY A 148 1.66 13.37 7.92
N LEU A 149 1.44 13.98 6.75
CA LEU A 149 0.32 14.89 6.51
C LEU A 149 -0.71 14.30 5.52
N PRO A 150 -1.74 13.56 6.00
CA PRO A 150 -2.79 13.02 5.13
C PRO A 150 -3.47 14.08 4.25
N ARG A 151 -3.65 15.30 4.77
CA ARG A 151 -4.20 16.44 4.00
C ARG A 151 -3.42 16.69 2.72
N LYS A 152 -2.08 16.70 2.77
CA LYS A 152 -1.23 16.93 1.59
C LYS A 152 -1.36 15.80 0.58
N VAL A 153 -1.40 14.54 1.03
CA VAL A 153 -1.62 13.39 0.14
C VAL A 153 -2.97 13.54 -0.60
N ARG A 154 -4.02 13.94 0.12
CA ARG A 154 -5.34 14.24 -0.47
C ARG A 154 -5.28 15.37 -1.49
N GLU A 155 -4.60 16.46 -1.17
CA GLU A 155 -4.43 17.60 -2.08
C GLU A 155 -3.72 17.21 -3.36
N PHE A 156 -2.64 16.42 -3.28
CA PHE A 156 -1.93 15.92 -4.46
C PHE A 156 -2.81 15.00 -5.31
N LYS A 157 -3.54 14.07 -4.69
CA LYS A 157 -4.46 13.18 -5.41
C LYS A 157 -5.58 13.96 -6.08
N LEU A 158 -6.22 14.89 -5.38
CA LEU A 158 -7.30 15.71 -5.94
C LEU A 158 -6.79 16.59 -7.09
N SER A 159 -5.62 17.21 -6.94
CA SER A 159 -5.00 18.01 -8.00
C SER A 159 -4.69 17.16 -9.22
N SER A 160 -4.19 15.93 -9.03
CA SER A 160 -3.91 15.00 -10.13
C SER A 160 -5.18 14.55 -10.85
N LEU A 161 -6.26 14.29 -10.11
CA LEU A 161 -7.56 13.93 -10.67
C LEU A 161 -8.19 15.09 -11.46
N LEU A 162 -8.10 16.30 -10.93
CA LEU A 162 -8.58 17.50 -11.62
C LEU A 162 -7.80 17.74 -12.90
N ALA A 163 -6.48 17.61 -12.87
CA ALA A 163 -5.61 17.71 -14.05
C ALA A 163 -6.00 16.67 -15.11
N ALA A 164 -6.16 15.40 -14.72
CA ALA A 164 -6.58 14.33 -15.62
C ALA A 164 -7.97 14.58 -16.24
N LYS A 165 -8.92 15.10 -15.44
CA LYS A 165 -10.26 15.46 -15.93
C LYS A 165 -10.22 16.64 -16.88
N SER A 166 -9.39 17.67 -16.59
CA SER A 166 -9.21 18.82 -17.48
C SER A 166 -8.48 18.46 -18.79
N ALA A 167 -7.65 17.41 -18.77
CA ALA A 167 -6.97 16.90 -19.96
C ALA A 167 -7.88 16.05 -20.87
N GLY A 168 -9.18 15.90 -20.56
CA GLY A 168 -10.14 15.26 -21.45
C GLY A 168 -9.90 13.76 -21.64
N VAL A 169 -9.34 13.05 -20.66
CA VAL A 169 -9.28 11.58 -20.69
C VAL A 169 -10.67 11.04 -20.37
N GLY A 170 -11.54 11.03 -21.39
CA GLY A 170 -12.83 10.38 -21.33
C GLY A 170 -12.65 8.88 -21.09
N ALA A 171 -13.43 8.34 -20.16
CA ALA A 171 -13.66 6.90 -20.05
C ALA A 171 -14.42 6.43 -21.30
N GLY A 172 -13.69 6.19 -22.39
CA GLY A 172 -14.27 5.82 -23.68
C GLY A 172 -13.21 5.28 -24.62
N SER A 173 -13.27 3.96 -24.85
CA SER A 173 -12.54 3.19 -25.85
C SER A 173 -11.04 2.95 -25.60
N LEU A 174 -10.74 1.99 -24.72
CA LEU A 174 -9.64 1.06 -24.98
C LEU A 174 -10.14 -0.03 -25.94
N ALA A 175 -10.51 0.34 -27.17
CA ALA A 175 -10.53 -0.63 -28.26
C ALA A 175 -9.08 -0.84 -28.69
N ALA A 176 -8.60 -2.09 -28.57
CA ALA A 176 -7.32 -2.49 -29.10
C ALA A 176 -7.24 -2.09 -30.59
N PRO A 177 -6.18 -1.42 -31.05
CA PRO A 177 -6.02 -1.17 -32.48
C PRO A 177 -5.91 -2.54 -33.16
N GLN A 178 -6.86 -2.85 -34.03
CA GLN A 178 -6.70 -3.94 -34.97
C GLN A 178 -5.51 -3.57 -35.87
N LEU A 179 -4.49 -4.42 -35.83
CA LEU A 179 -3.31 -4.35 -36.68
C LEU A 179 -3.69 -4.75 -38.10
N THR A 180 -4.17 -3.79 -38.88
CA THR A 180 -4.00 -3.76 -40.33
C THR A 180 -3.69 -2.32 -40.70
N ASP A 181 -2.74 -2.15 -41.61
CA ASP A 181 -2.29 -0.87 -42.20
C ASP A 181 -1.17 -0.17 -41.42
N LEU A 182 -0.03 -0.87 -41.33
CA LEU A 182 1.28 -0.21 -41.27
C LEU A 182 1.65 0.23 -42.70
N ASP A 183 1.27 1.44 -43.07
CA ASP A 183 1.89 2.11 -44.21
C ASP A 183 3.14 2.87 -43.75
N ALA A 184 4.16 2.85 -44.59
CA ALA A 184 5.56 3.10 -44.28
C ALA A 184 5.92 4.59 -44.03
N GLY A 185 5.18 5.30 -43.17
CA GLY A 185 5.41 6.72 -42.85
C GLY A 185 6.07 7.00 -41.50
N ALA A 186 6.22 6.01 -40.62
CA ALA A 186 6.65 6.25 -39.23
C ALA A 186 8.18 6.35 -39.04
N LEU A 187 8.98 6.20 -40.09
CA LEU A 187 10.44 6.25 -40.03
C LEU A 187 11.04 7.63 -40.30
N GLU A 188 10.28 8.61 -40.79
CA GLU A 188 10.82 9.96 -41.06
C GLU A 188 10.69 10.93 -39.86
N PHE A 189 9.98 10.57 -38.79
CA PHE A 189 9.82 11.42 -37.60
C PHE A 189 10.92 11.21 -36.54
N ALA A 190 12.06 10.63 -36.93
CA ALA A 190 13.13 10.20 -36.03
C ALA A 190 14.46 10.96 -36.16
N GLU A 191 14.49 12.10 -36.86
CA GLU A 191 15.70 12.96 -36.89
C GLU A 191 15.69 14.10 -35.85
N GLY A 192 14.60 14.26 -35.08
CA GLY A 192 14.43 15.40 -34.17
C GLY A 192 14.57 15.14 -32.66
N PHE A 193 14.56 13.88 -32.21
CA PHE A 193 14.55 13.58 -30.77
C PHE A 193 15.71 12.65 -30.43
N GLY A 194 16.68 13.19 -29.68
CA GLY A 194 17.91 12.51 -29.31
C GLY A 194 17.71 11.15 -28.61
N ALA A 195 18.83 10.44 -28.40
CA ALA A 195 18.94 9.03 -28.00
C ALA A 195 17.94 8.48 -26.95
N ALA A 196 17.36 9.33 -26.09
CA ALA A 196 16.31 8.96 -25.15
C ALA A 196 15.03 8.40 -25.81
N ALA A 197 14.61 8.94 -26.96
CA ALA A 197 13.41 8.45 -27.66
C ALA A 197 13.62 7.04 -28.24
N LEU A 198 14.83 6.76 -28.73
CA LEU A 198 15.23 5.44 -29.23
C LEU A 198 15.25 4.39 -28.10
N VAL A 199 15.73 4.77 -26.91
CA VAL A 199 15.75 3.89 -25.73
C VAL A 199 14.33 3.56 -25.27
N ILE A 200 13.41 4.54 -25.25
CA ILE A 200 12.01 4.31 -24.87
C ILE A 200 11.32 3.38 -25.87
N ALA A 201 11.53 3.57 -27.18
CA ALA A 201 11.00 2.68 -28.21
C ALA A 201 11.53 1.25 -28.06
N LEU A 202 12.84 1.10 -27.82
CA LEU A 202 13.47 -0.22 -27.59
C LEU A 202 12.96 -0.90 -26.32
N CYS A 203 12.86 -0.16 -25.20
CA CYS A 203 12.33 -0.66 -23.94
C CYS A 203 10.86 -1.10 -24.07
N THR A 204 10.06 -0.38 -24.84
CA THR A 204 8.65 -0.71 -25.08
C THR A 204 8.53 -2.00 -25.89
N VAL A 205 9.31 -2.14 -26.98
CA VAL A 205 9.34 -3.36 -27.81
C VAL A 205 9.84 -4.57 -27.01
N LEU A 206 10.90 -4.41 -26.21
CA LEU A 206 11.43 -5.47 -25.36
C LEU A 206 10.43 -5.91 -24.28
N THR A 207 9.72 -4.95 -23.66
CA THR A 207 8.68 -5.24 -22.66
C THR A 207 7.52 -6.01 -23.29
N ILE A 208 7.10 -5.65 -24.49
CA ILE A 208 6.05 -6.37 -25.23
C ILE A 208 6.50 -7.81 -25.55
N ARG A 209 7.74 -7.99 -26.04
CA ARG A 209 8.30 -9.33 -26.33
C ARG A 209 8.42 -10.19 -25.07
N TYR A 210 8.85 -9.60 -23.95
CA TYR A 210 8.95 -10.29 -22.66
C TYR A 210 7.58 -10.74 -22.16
N ARG A 211 6.57 -9.87 -22.21
CA ARG A 211 5.19 -10.21 -21.79
C ARG A 211 4.58 -11.30 -22.68
N ARG A 212 4.83 -11.28 -24.00
CA ARG A 212 4.40 -12.33 -24.93
C ARG A 212 5.07 -13.68 -24.63
N ARG A 213 6.37 -13.71 -24.34
CA ARG A 213 7.08 -14.94 -23.95
C ARG A 213 6.55 -15.53 -22.63
N ARG A 214 6.29 -14.69 -21.62
CA ARG A 214 5.67 -15.14 -20.37
C ARG A 214 4.25 -15.68 -20.56
N ALA A 215 3.44 -15.03 -21.39
CA ALA A 215 2.09 -15.50 -21.68
C ALA A 215 2.11 -16.85 -22.42
N ALA A 216 2.98 -17.02 -23.41
CA ALA A 216 3.15 -18.29 -24.12
C ALA A 216 3.62 -19.42 -23.19
N ALA A 217 4.56 -19.14 -22.28
CA ALA A 217 5.03 -20.10 -21.28
C ALA A 217 3.94 -20.50 -20.28
N ALA A 218 3.09 -19.55 -19.85
CA ALA A 218 1.96 -19.82 -18.96
C ALA A 218 0.91 -20.72 -19.63
N VAL A 219 0.58 -20.46 -20.90
CA VAL A 219 -0.38 -21.28 -21.67
C VAL A 219 0.16 -22.69 -21.91
N ALA A 220 1.46 -22.84 -22.19
CA ALA A 220 2.10 -24.15 -22.33
C ALA A 220 2.08 -24.95 -21.01
N ALA A 221 2.32 -24.29 -19.88
CA ALA A 221 2.27 -24.92 -18.55
C ALA A 221 0.85 -25.37 -18.18
N THR A 222 -0.18 -24.56 -18.49
CA THR A 222 -1.58 -24.96 -18.26
C THR A 222 -2.01 -26.14 -19.12
N ARG A 223 -1.52 -26.22 -20.37
CA ARG A 223 -1.81 -27.34 -21.29
C ARG A 223 -1.18 -28.66 -20.82
N ALA A 224 0.03 -28.62 -20.26
CA ALA A 224 0.73 -29.79 -19.73
C ALA A 224 0.04 -30.39 -18.48
N LEU A 225 -0.74 -29.60 -17.75
CA LEU A 225 -1.49 -30.06 -16.57
C LEU A 225 -2.88 -30.63 -16.90
N SER A 226 -3.33 -30.49 -18.15
CA SER A 226 -4.67 -30.89 -18.60
C SER A 226 -4.71 -32.18 -19.44
N GLU A 227 -3.56 -32.84 -19.68
CA GLU A 227 -3.54 -34.13 -20.38
C GLU A 227 -3.84 -35.29 -19.41
N PRO A 228 -4.87 -36.14 -19.68
CA PRO A 228 -5.14 -37.31 -18.85
C PRO A 228 -4.10 -38.42 -19.06
N PRO A 229 -3.89 -39.32 -18.10
CA PRO A 229 -2.85 -40.35 -18.18
C PRO A 229 -3.13 -41.32 -19.33
N HIS A 230 -2.12 -41.60 -20.13
CA HIS A 230 -2.19 -42.58 -21.22
C HIS A 230 -2.26 -44.00 -20.62
N GLU A 231 -3.43 -44.64 -20.69
CA GLU A 231 -3.64 -46.01 -20.21
C GLU A 231 -2.83 -46.99 -21.09
N SER A 232 -1.77 -47.57 -20.52
CA SER A 232 -0.96 -48.57 -21.20
C SER A 232 -1.69 -49.92 -21.19
N ARG A 233 -2.20 -50.35 -22.36
CA ARG A 233 -2.72 -51.70 -22.59
C ARG A 233 -1.64 -52.75 -22.26
N HIS A 234 -1.76 -53.41 -21.11
CA HIS A 234 -0.97 -54.60 -20.80
C HIS A 234 -1.38 -55.76 -21.72
N ARG A 235 -0.52 -56.09 -22.68
CA ARG A 235 -0.56 -57.38 -23.40
C ARG A 235 -0.24 -58.49 -22.38
N ARG A 236 -1.17 -59.42 -22.17
CA ARG A 236 -0.90 -60.67 -21.44
C ARG A 236 0.07 -61.55 -22.26
N PRO A 237 1.11 -62.14 -21.63
CA PRO A 237 1.93 -63.17 -22.29
C PRO A 237 1.14 -64.47 -22.48
N ARG A 238 1.29 -65.10 -23.65
CA ARG A 238 0.82 -66.47 -23.92
C ARG A 238 1.71 -67.46 -23.20
N VAL A 239 1.12 -68.36 -22.41
CA VAL A 239 1.78 -69.53 -21.84
C VAL A 239 1.82 -70.64 -22.90
N PRO A 240 2.99 -71.23 -23.22
CA PRO A 240 3.04 -72.47 -23.99
C PRO A 240 2.81 -73.70 -23.09
N VAL A 241 2.07 -74.66 -23.64
CA VAL A 241 1.67 -75.94 -23.05
C VAL A 241 2.83 -76.96 -23.08
N ASP A 242 2.86 -77.81 -22.06
CA ASP A 242 3.81 -78.89 -21.73
C ASP A 242 4.33 -79.77 -22.87
N ARG A 243 5.55 -80.30 -22.66
CA ARG A 243 5.86 -81.75 -22.66
C ARG A 243 7.18 -82.04 -21.96
#